data_AF-A0A3M7N603-F1
#
_entry.id   AF-A0A3M7N603-F1
#
_cell.length_a   1.000
_cell.length_b   1.000
_cell.length_c   1.000
_cell.angle_alpha   90.00
_cell.angle_beta   90.00
_cell.angle_gamma   90.00
#
_symmetry.space_group_name_H-M   'P 1'
#
loop_
_entity.id
_entity.type
_entity.pdbx_description
1 polymer ?
#
loop_
_entity_poly.entity_id
_entity_poly.type
_entity_poly.pdbx_seq_one_letter_code
_entity_poly.pdbx_strand_id
1 'polypeptide(L)'
;LVYIQPSTLASLLSDPESAAKTAVIDVRDSDHVGGHIRGSTWVPLPQLDARIPELLRQNRDKDRVVFHCMLSQQRGPTAALSQIHTWYRFQVKGSRTASTGRAVG
;
A
#
# COMPACT_ATOMS: atom_id res chain seq x y z
N LEU A 1 -8.82 -6.39 3.79
CA LEU A 1 -7.48 -6.79 3.33
C LEU A 1 -7.63 -7.96 2.39
N VAL A 2 -7.19 -7.82 1.15
CA VAL A 2 -7.36 -8.82 0.09
C VAL A 2 -5.98 -9.10 -0.51
N TYR A 3 -5.63 -10.38 -0.66
CA TYR A 3 -4.41 -10.78 -1.35
C TYR A 3 -4.61 -10.67 -2.86
N ILE A 4 -3.59 -10.18 -3.58
CA ILE A 4 -3.59 -10.10 -5.04
C ILE A 4 -2.52 -11.04 -5.60
N GLN A 5 -2.86 -11.79 -6.64
CA GLN A 5 -1.90 -12.66 -7.32
C GLN A 5 -0.87 -11.82 -8.11
N PRO A 6 0.38 -12.27 -8.24
CA PRO A 6 1.41 -11.55 -8.99
C PRO A 6 1.00 -11.26 -10.44
N SER A 7 0.35 -12.20 -11.12
CA SER A 7 -0.15 -12.02 -12.49
C SER A 7 -1.21 -10.93 -12.57
N THR A 8 -2.13 -10.86 -11.60
CA THR A 8 -3.14 -9.81 -11.55
C THR A 8 -2.52 -8.44 -11.31
N LEU A 9 -1.53 -8.34 -10.43
CA LEU A 9 -0.78 -7.10 -10.23
C LEU A 9 -0.05 -6.69 -11.51
N ALA A 10 0.59 -7.63 -12.20
CA ALA A 10 1.26 -7.35 -13.47
C ALA A 10 0.30 -6.81 -14.54
N SER A 11 -0.90 -7.40 -14.67
CA SER A 11 -1.94 -6.88 -15.58
C SER A 11 -2.39 -5.47 -15.21
N LEU A 12 -2.60 -5.18 -13.92
CA LEU A 12 -2.98 -3.83 -13.46
C LEU A 12 -1.91 -2.78 -13.76
N LEU A 13 -0.64 -3.15 -13.64
CA LEU A 13 0.49 -2.24 -13.88
C LEU A 13 0.82 -2.08 -15.37
N SER A 14 0.33 -3.00 -16.22
CA SER A 14 0.52 -2.93 -17.67
C SER A 14 -0.47 -1.97 -18.35
N ASP A 15 -1.63 -1.75 -17.74
CA ASP A 15 -2.60 -0.74 -18.19
C ASP A 15 -2.27 0.64 -17.58
N PRO A 16 -2.02 1.69 -18.39
CA PRO A 16 -1.62 3.00 -17.88
C PRO A 16 -2.63 3.67 -16.94
N GLU A 17 -3.93 3.51 -17.20
CA GLU A 17 -4.98 4.11 -16.38
C GLU A 17 -5.03 3.44 -14.99
N SER A 18 -5.03 2.11 -14.97
CA SER A 18 -5.01 1.30 -13.75
C SER A 18 -3.71 1.48 -12.96
N ALA A 19 -2.57 1.59 -13.65
CA ALA A 19 -1.28 1.86 -13.05
C ALA A 19 -1.26 3.24 -12.37
N ALA A 20 -1.82 4.27 -12.99
CA ALA A 20 -1.92 5.60 -12.40
C ALA A 20 -2.76 5.61 -11.11
N LYS A 21 -3.72 4.68 -10.98
CA LYS A 21 -4.59 4.52 -9.80
C LYS A 21 -4.07 3.51 -8.76
N THR A 22 -2.95 2.85 -9.04
CA THR A 22 -2.37 1.81 -8.17
C THR A 22 -1.03 2.25 -7.62
N ALA A 23 -0.84 2.18 -6.31
CA ALA A 23 0.45 2.36 -5.67
C ALA A 23 0.99 1.01 -5.19
N VAL A 24 2.29 0.78 -5.40
CA VAL A 24 2.99 -0.42 -4.93
C VAL A 24 4.02 0.00 -3.90
N ILE A 25 3.94 -0.57 -2.70
CA ILE A 25 4.85 -0.31 -1.59
C ILE A 25 5.68 -1.58 -1.37
N ASP A 26 6.98 -1.47 -1.63
CA ASP A 26 7.95 -2.54 -1.41
C ASP A 26 8.49 -2.42 0.02
N VAL A 27 8.20 -3.39 0.88
CA VAL A 27 8.61 -3.38 2.29
C VAL A 27 9.80 -4.30 2.61
N ARG A 28 10.49 -4.76 1.57
CA ARG A 28 11.76 -5.50 1.69
C ARG A 28 12.84 -4.67 2.39
N ASP A 29 13.80 -5.36 2.99
CA ASP A 29 14.94 -4.73 3.67
C ASP A 29 16.17 -4.78 2.74
N SER A 30 17.28 -5.40 3.17
CA SER A 30 18.52 -5.52 2.38
C SER A 30 18.35 -6.25 1.04
N ASP A 31 17.27 -6.99 0.88
CA ASP A 31 16.91 -7.80 -0.28
C ASP A 31 16.11 -7.05 -1.37
N HIS A 32 15.99 -5.73 -1.25
CA HIS A 32 15.47 -4.87 -2.31
C HIS A 32 16.41 -4.82 -3.53
N VAL A 33 17.72 -5.00 -3.31
CA VAL A 33 18.75 -4.98 -4.36
C VAL A 33 18.60 -6.20 -5.27
N GLY A 34 18.69 -5.99 -6.60
CA GLY A 34 18.60 -7.05 -7.61
C GLY A 34 17.31 -7.03 -8.45
N GLY A 35 16.38 -6.13 -8.16
CA GLY A 35 15.19 -5.91 -8.98
C GLY A 35 13.99 -5.51 -8.14
N HIS A 36 13.20 -4.56 -8.64
CA HIS A 36 11.96 -4.10 -8.02
C HIS A 36 10.90 -3.81 -9.08
N ILE A 37 9.64 -3.75 -8.63
CA ILE A 37 8.51 -3.42 -9.50
C ILE A 37 8.66 -1.97 -9.96
N ARG A 38 8.65 -1.73 -11.27
CA ARG A 38 8.80 -0.37 -11.82
C ARG A 38 7.74 0.57 -11.23
N GLY A 39 8.20 1.68 -10.65
CA GLY A 39 7.32 2.67 -10.01
C GLY A 39 6.89 2.34 -8.58
N SER A 40 7.38 1.25 -7.98
CA SER A 40 7.15 0.97 -6.57
C SER A 40 7.88 1.97 -5.67
N THR A 41 7.26 2.32 -4.53
CA THR A 41 7.93 3.06 -3.46
C THR A 41 8.55 2.08 -2.48
N TRP A 42 9.86 2.15 -2.29
CA TRP A 42 10.55 1.33 -1.31
C TRP A 42 10.46 1.94 0.08
N VAL A 43 9.91 1.19 1.03
CA VAL A 43 9.78 1.56 2.45
C VAL A 43 10.04 0.32 3.30
N PRO A 44 11.28 0.09 3.77
CA PRO A 44 11.61 -1.07 4.58
C PRO A 44 10.66 -1.26 5.76
N LEU A 45 10.28 -2.50 6.06
CA LEU A 45 9.35 -2.84 7.13
C LEU A 45 9.67 -2.16 8.49
N PRO A 46 10.94 -2.06 8.94
CA PRO A 46 11.28 -1.37 10.20
C PRO A 46 10.93 0.11 10.21
N GLN A 47 10.84 0.74 9.04
CA GLN A 47 10.51 2.17 8.87
C GLN A 47 9.03 2.40 8.57
N LEU A 48 8.28 1.35 8.21
CA LEU A 48 6.93 1.50 7.67
C LEU A 48 6.00 2.24 8.63
N ASP A 49 6.01 1.93 9.92
CA ASP A 49 5.16 2.59 10.91
C ASP A 49 5.34 4.11 10.96
N ALA A 50 6.60 4.57 10.96
CA ALA A 50 6.91 6.00 10.95
C ALA A 50 6.49 6.67 9.63
N ARG A 51 6.41 5.90 8.54
CA ARG A 51 6.11 6.38 7.18
C ARG A 51 4.63 6.28 6.83
N ILE A 52 3.80 5.53 7.58
CA ILE A 52 2.36 5.39 7.34
C ILE A 52 1.65 6.75 7.14
N PRO A 53 1.86 7.79 7.97
CA PRO A 53 1.18 9.08 7.79
C PRO A 53 1.51 9.75 6.45
N GLU A 54 2.78 9.68 6.04
CA GLU A 54 3.24 10.21 4.75
C GLU A 54 2.66 9.41 3.59
N LEU A 55 2.70 8.09 3.67
CA LEU A 55 2.17 7.17 2.65
C LEU A 55 0.66 7.36 2.46
N LEU A 56 -0.10 7.59 3.53
CA LEU A 56 -1.53 7.91 3.44
C LEU A 56 -1.77 9.22 2.68
N ARG A 57 -0.98 10.26 2.97
CA ARG A 57 -1.10 11.55 2.29
C ARG A 57 -0.72 11.48 0.82
N GLN A 58 0.32 10.72 0.47
CA GLN A 58 0.80 10.55 -0.90
C GLN A 58 -0.15 9.69 -1.76
N ASN A 59 -0.81 8.71 -1.16
CA ASN A 59 -1.64 7.73 -1.87
C ASN A 59 -3.14 7.97 -1.68
N ARG A 60 -3.55 9.17 -1.24
CA ARG A 60 -4.95 9.53 -0.98
C ARG A 60 -5.85 9.44 -2.21
N ASP A 61 -5.30 9.70 -3.39
CA ASP A 61 -6.03 9.74 -4.68
C ASP A 61 -5.87 8.43 -5.46
N LYS A 62 -5.29 7.40 -4.82
CA LYS A 62 -5.11 6.07 -5.41
C LYS A 62 -6.28 5.18 -5.00
N ASP A 63 -6.80 4.43 -5.97
CA ASP A 63 -7.84 3.44 -5.70
C ASP A 63 -7.29 2.24 -4.93
N ARG A 64 -6.00 1.91 -5.16
CA ARG A 64 -5.38 0.69 -4.66
C ARG A 64 -3.98 0.96 -4.15
N VAL A 65 -3.66 0.41 -2.99
CA VAL A 65 -2.29 0.35 -2.44
C VAL A 65 -1.94 -1.10 -2.16
N VAL A 66 -0.87 -1.58 -2.79
CA VAL A 66 -0.42 -2.96 -2.73
C VAL A 66 0.92 -3.02 -2.02
N PHE A 67 0.99 -3.76 -0.91
CA PHE A 67 2.24 -3.98 -0.18
C PHE A 67 2.83 -5.34 -0.58
N HIS A 68 4.15 -5.41 -0.78
CA HIS A 68 4.85 -6.68 -1.01
C HIS A 68 6.19 -6.77 -0.26
N CYS A 69 6.62 -8.00 0.06
CA CYS A 69 7.88 -8.32 0.76
C CYS A 69 8.60 -9.49 0.04
N MET A 70 9.85 -9.82 0.41
CA MET A 70 10.71 -10.83 -0.27
C MET A 70 10.04 -12.19 -0.39
N LEU A 71 9.41 -12.58 0.71
CA LEU A 71 8.77 -13.85 0.89
C LEU A 71 7.41 -13.53 1.47
N SER A 72 6.41 -13.28 0.64
CA SER A 72 5.00 -13.32 1.06
C SER A 72 4.59 -14.66 1.74
N GLN A 73 5.54 -15.56 2.08
CA GLN A 73 5.36 -16.93 2.55
C GLN A 73 6.29 -17.39 3.70
N GLN A 74 7.43 -16.77 4.03
CA GLN A 74 8.27 -17.24 5.15
C GLN A 74 8.82 -16.08 6.00
N ARG A 75 8.37 -16.07 7.27
CA ARG A 75 8.51 -15.02 8.30
C ARG A 75 7.52 -13.84 8.18
N GLY A 76 6.24 -14.22 8.24
CA GLY A 76 5.25 -13.45 8.99
C GLY A 76 4.41 -12.46 8.19
N PRO A 77 3.18 -12.87 7.81
CA PRO A 77 2.08 -11.94 7.60
C PRO A 77 1.89 -10.99 8.80
N THR A 78 2.27 -11.35 10.03
CA THR A 78 1.80 -10.68 11.26
C THR A 78 2.22 -9.21 11.44
N ALA A 79 3.50 -8.85 11.21
CA ALA A 79 3.95 -7.47 11.42
C ALA A 79 3.48 -6.55 10.28
N ALA A 80 3.76 -6.93 9.03
CA ALA A 80 3.28 -6.21 7.86
C ALA A 80 1.74 -6.14 7.84
N LEU A 81 1.01 -7.22 8.15
CA LEU A 81 -0.45 -7.17 8.26
C LEU A 81 -0.91 -6.26 9.40
N SER A 82 -0.22 -6.22 10.54
CA SER A 82 -0.59 -5.30 11.63
C SER A 82 -0.44 -3.84 11.20
N GLN A 83 0.65 -3.51 10.51
CA GLN A 83 0.91 -2.17 9.97
C GLN A 83 -0.06 -1.82 8.84
N ILE A 84 -0.38 -2.77 7.94
CA ILE A 84 -1.38 -2.60 6.88
C ILE A 84 -2.80 -2.49 7.47
N HIS A 85 -3.11 -3.23 8.54
CA HIS A 85 -4.39 -3.11 9.23
C HIS A 85 -4.52 -1.72 9.87
N THR A 86 -3.42 -1.20 10.44
CA THR A 86 -3.34 0.16 10.95
C THR A 86 -3.59 1.17 9.83
N TRP A 87 -2.93 1.00 8.67
CA TRP A 87 -3.16 1.81 7.47
C TRP A 87 -4.63 1.79 7.02
N TYR A 88 -5.26 0.61 6.94
CA TYR A 88 -6.68 0.47 6.59
C TYR A 88 -7.59 1.19 7.58
N ARG A 89 -7.35 1.06 8.90
CA ARG A 89 -8.14 1.76 9.91
C ARG A 89 -8.03 3.27 9.77
N PHE A 90 -6.84 3.79 9.46
CA PHE A 90 -6.64 5.21 9.21
C PHE A 90 -7.36 5.69 7.95
N GLN A 91 -7.29 4.95 6.85
CA GLN A 91 -8.01 5.29 5.62
C GLN A 91 -9.53 5.33 5.85
N VAL A 92 -10.10 4.32 6.53
CA VAL A 92 -11.55 4.28 6.84
C VAL A 92 -11.97 5.41 7.81
N LYS A 93 -11.11 5.80 8.77
CA LYS A 93 -11.38 6.97 9.62
C LYS A 93 -11.36 8.27 8.81
N GLY A 94 -10.36 8.45 7.94
CA GLY A 94 -10.24 9.63 7.07
C GLY A 94 -11.43 9.79 6.10
N SER A 95 -11.91 8.69 5.51
CA SER A 95 -13.09 8.72 4.63
C SER A 95 -14.38 9.05 5.39
N ARG A 96 -14.55 8.58 6.64
CA ARG A 96 -15.72 8.92 7.46
C ARG A 96 -15.74 10.40 7.84
N THR A 97 -14.60 10.96 8.22
CA THR A 97 -14.50 12.40 8.52
C THR A 97 -14.73 13.29 7.29
N ALA A 98 -14.39 12.81 6.09
CA ALA A 98 -14.67 13.53 4.84
C ALA A 98 -16.17 13.48 4.45
N SER A 99 -16.87 12.40 4.79
CA SER A 99 -18.31 12.24 4.49
C SER A 99 -19.25 13.04 5.42
N THR A 100 -18.79 13.49 6.59
CA THR A 100 -19.60 14.29 7.54
C THR A 100 -19.62 15.80 7.25
N GLY A 101 -18.98 16.26 6.17
CA GLY A 101 -18.92 17.69 5.79
C GLY A 101 -19.97 18.17 4.81
N ARG A 102 -21.03 17.39 4.51
CA ARG A 102 -22.09 17.81 3.59
C ARG A 102 -23.48 17.48 4.14
N ALA A 103 -23.97 18.35 5.01
CA ALA A 103 -25.39 18.49 5.30
C ALA A 103 -25.68 19.95 5.67
N VAL A 104 -26.21 20.66 4.66
CA VAL A 104 -27.22 21.74 4.68
C VAL A 104 -27.13 22.89 5.69
N GLY A 105 -27.08 24.09 5.09
CA GLY A 105 -27.28 25.42 5.68
C GLY A 105 -27.11 26.44 4.57
#